data_AF-A0A1K0G0D7-F1
#
_entry.id   AF-A0A1K0G0D7-F1
#
_cell.length_a   1.000
_cell.length_b   1.000
_cell.length_c   1.000
_cell.angle_alpha   90.00
_cell.angle_beta   90.00
_cell.angle_gamma   90.00
#
_symmetry.space_group_name_H-M   'P 1'
#
loop_
_entity.id
_entity.type
_entity.pdbx_description
1 polymer ?
#
loop_
_entity_poly.entity_id
_entity_poly.type
_entity_poly.pdbx_seq_one_letter_code
_entity_poly.pdbx_strand_id
1 'polypeptide(L)'
;MTVAAVSAAVASFAGLRGLAHVAGWPDRLAWLLPVTIDAYAMTSTRVWLTGTVGSSRARRFARANAIGAIVTSIVGNAGYHLVAVGLVAISWPIVVLVGAVPAAVLGLTAHLHALRTIVSVPEDRTEIRTGVRPRRTDAALLNAAREADARHRALHGGRPISRDGLRSALRIAGPKATELRRQLAAENTDRKEAPSRS
;
A
#
# COMPACT_ATOMS: atom_id res chain seq x y z
N MET A 1 20.14 4.81 19.80
CA MET A 1 18.93 5.30 19.10
C MET A 1 17.69 5.17 19.96
N THR A 2 17.35 3.99 20.50
CA THR A 2 16.15 3.78 21.33
C THR A 2 16.05 4.71 22.53
N VAL A 3 17.14 4.91 23.29
CA VAL A 3 17.16 5.82 24.44
C VAL A 3 16.79 7.25 24.02
N ALA A 4 17.42 7.77 22.96
CA ALA A 4 17.12 9.11 22.44
C ALA A 4 15.66 9.25 21.98
N ALA A 5 15.11 8.21 21.32
CA ALA A 5 13.71 8.19 20.89
C ALA A 5 12.74 8.19 22.08
N VAL A 6 13.00 7.38 23.11
CA VAL A 6 12.18 7.34 24.33
C VAL A 6 12.27 8.67 25.07
N SER A 7 13.46 9.24 25.24
CA SER A 7 13.64 10.54 25.88
C SER A 7 12.88 11.64 25.14
N ALA A 8 12.94 11.66 23.80
CA ALA A 8 12.20 12.62 23.00
C ALA A 8 10.67 12.44 23.14
N ALA A 9 10.18 11.20 23.14
CA ALA A 9 8.78 10.90 23.31
C ALA A 9 8.27 11.33 24.70
N VAL A 10 9.01 11.04 25.78
CA VAL A 10 8.64 11.42 27.15
C VAL A 10 8.67 12.94 27.33
N ALA A 11 9.68 13.62 26.80
CA ALA A 11 9.76 15.08 26.85
C ALA A 11 8.59 15.73 26.10
N SER A 12 8.29 15.23 24.89
CA SER A 12 7.17 15.72 24.09
C SER A 12 5.82 15.49 24.76
N PHE A 13 5.63 14.31 25.35
CA PHE A 13 4.43 13.96 26.09
C PHE A 13 4.20 14.91 27.27
N ALA A 14 5.25 15.20 28.05
CA ALA A 14 5.18 16.08 29.19
C ALA A 14 4.79 17.51 28.79
N GLY A 15 5.41 18.06 27.75
CA GLY A 15 5.10 19.42 27.28
C GLY A 15 3.70 19.56 26.70
N LEU A 16 3.25 18.60 25.87
CA LEU A 16 1.89 18.61 25.33
C LEU A 16 0.83 18.39 26.41
N ARG A 17 1.06 17.49 27.37
CA ARG A 17 0.16 17.35 28.54
C ARG A 17 0.08 18.64 29.34
N GLY A 18 1.22 19.30 29.55
CA GLY A 18 1.28 20.62 30.18
C GLY A 18 0.47 21.65 29.40
N LEU A 19 0.59 21.67 28.07
CA LEU A 19 -0.18 22.55 27.19
C LEU A 19 -1.69 22.35 27.35
N ALA A 20 -2.15 21.09 27.41
CA ALA A 20 -3.56 20.77 27.62
C ALA A 20 -4.06 21.30 28.97
N HIS A 21 -3.27 21.13 30.02
CA HIS A 21 -3.61 21.57 31.37
C HIS A 21 -3.75 23.10 31.43
N VAL A 22 -2.78 23.83 30.89
CA VAL A 22 -2.83 25.29 30.86
C VAL A 22 -3.94 25.81 29.92
N ALA A 23 -4.32 25.03 28.89
CA ALA A 23 -5.48 25.28 28.05
C ALA A 23 -6.84 24.94 28.73
N GLY A 24 -6.85 24.58 30.01
CA GLY A 24 -8.07 24.36 30.79
C GLY A 24 -8.62 22.94 30.79
N TRP A 25 -7.86 21.95 30.29
CA TRP A 25 -8.30 20.56 30.34
C TRP A 25 -8.16 19.99 31.76
N PRO A 26 -9.11 19.16 32.22
CA PRO A 26 -8.96 18.45 33.48
C PRO A 26 -7.71 17.57 33.49
N ASP A 27 -7.03 17.46 34.64
CA ASP A 27 -5.81 16.65 34.79
C ASP A 27 -5.96 15.21 34.32
N ARG A 28 -7.15 14.63 34.56
CA ARG A 28 -7.50 13.25 34.19
C ARG A 28 -7.59 13.05 32.67
N LEU A 29 -7.71 14.13 31.89
CA LEU A 29 -7.90 14.09 30.43
C LEU A 29 -6.76 14.76 29.66
N ALA A 30 -5.92 15.58 30.32
CA ALA A 30 -4.81 16.30 29.68
C ALA A 30 -3.83 15.37 28.92
N TRP A 31 -3.71 14.11 29.32
CA TRP A 31 -2.88 13.11 28.63
C TRP A 31 -3.44 12.67 27.26
N LEU A 32 -4.72 12.94 26.97
CA LEU A 32 -5.32 12.60 25.68
C LEU A 32 -4.75 13.46 24.55
N LEU A 33 -4.30 14.68 24.83
CA LEU A 33 -3.71 15.55 23.81
C LEU A 33 -2.46 14.92 23.17
N PRO A 34 -1.39 14.57 23.92
CA PRO A 34 -0.23 13.91 23.33
C PRO A 34 -0.58 12.55 22.71
N VAL A 35 -1.43 11.75 23.35
CA VAL A 35 -1.79 10.42 22.83
C VAL A 35 -2.52 10.49 21.49
N THR A 36 -3.44 11.44 21.30
CA THR A 36 -4.15 11.60 20.02
C THR A 36 -3.21 12.04 18.90
N ILE A 37 -2.28 12.97 19.18
CA ILE A 37 -1.27 13.41 18.22
C ILE A 37 -0.33 12.25 17.85
N ASP A 38 0.17 11.50 18.82
CA ASP A 38 1.11 10.41 18.61
C ASP A 38 0.47 9.23 17.87
N ALA A 39 -0.76 8.85 18.24
CA ALA A 39 -1.53 7.84 17.52
C ALA A 39 -1.75 8.24 16.06
N TYR A 40 -2.03 9.52 15.80
CA TYR A 40 -2.19 10.04 14.46
C TYR A 40 -0.87 10.06 13.66
N ALA A 41 0.23 10.47 14.30
CA ALA A 41 1.56 10.46 13.71
C ALA A 41 1.99 9.03 13.33
N MET A 42 1.81 8.07 14.25
CA MET A 42 2.13 6.67 14.01
C MET A 42 1.28 6.06 12.89
N THR A 43 -0.03 6.31 12.90
CA THR A 43 -0.92 5.82 11.84
C THR A 43 -0.53 6.38 10.48
N SER A 44 -0.36 7.71 10.36
CA SER A 44 0.05 8.39 9.13
C SER A 44 1.43 7.92 8.64
N THR A 45 2.39 7.79 9.54
CA THR A 45 3.75 7.31 9.22
C THR A 45 3.72 5.86 8.74
N ARG A 46 2.96 4.99 9.42
CA ARG A 46 2.75 3.61 8.98
C ARG A 46 2.14 3.58 7.58
N VAL A 47 1.10 4.38 7.31
CA VAL A 47 0.49 4.47 5.98
C VAL A 47 1.50 4.89 4.91
N TRP A 48 2.33 5.87 5.23
CA TRP A 48 3.32 6.41 4.31
C TRP A 48 4.43 5.39 4.01
N LEU A 49 4.95 4.70 5.04
CA LEU A 49 6.11 3.82 4.93
C LEU A 49 5.78 2.40 4.45
N THR A 50 4.61 1.83 4.79
CA THR A 50 4.32 0.43 4.45
C THR A 50 4.03 0.21 2.97
N GLY A 51 3.86 1.27 2.16
CA GLY A 51 3.63 1.16 0.72
C GLY A 51 2.36 0.41 0.31
N THR A 52 1.57 -0.07 1.27
CA THR A 52 0.35 -0.89 1.10
C THR A 52 -0.81 -0.15 0.45
N VAL A 53 -0.66 1.16 0.17
CA VAL A 53 -1.68 1.96 -0.49
C VAL A 53 -1.29 2.15 -1.96
N GLY A 54 -2.06 1.53 -2.86
CA GLY A 54 -1.85 1.61 -4.31
C GLY A 54 -2.03 3.01 -4.91
N SER A 55 -2.58 3.96 -4.14
CA SER A 55 -2.83 5.34 -4.59
C SER A 55 -1.72 6.31 -4.19
N SER A 56 -1.15 6.98 -5.20
CA SER A 56 -0.15 8.05 -5.02
C SER A 56 -0.68 9.24 -4.22
N ARG A 57 -1.99 9.54 -4.34
CA ARG A 57 -2.66 10.62 -3.58
C ARG A 57 -2.71 10.30 -2.09
N ALA A 58 -3.12 9.09 -1.72
CA ALA A 58 -3.18 8.66 -0.33
C ALA A 58 -1.78 8.63 0.31
N ARG A 59 -0.74 8.22 -0.42
CA ARG A 59 0.64 8.26 0.06
C ARG A 59 1.16 9.69 0.26
N ARG A 60 0.84 10.63 -0.65
CA ARG A 60 1.20 12.05 -0.48
C ARG A 60 0.47 12.68 0.70
N PHE A 61 -0.82 12.37 0.87
CA PHE A 61 -1.61 12.83 2.01
C PHE A 61 -1.06 12.28 3.32
N ALA A 62 -0.77 10.98 3.40
CA ALA A 62 -0.15 10.38 4.59
C ALA A 62 1.21 11.00 4.93
N ARG A 63 2.06 11.28 3.93
CA ARG A 63 3.33 11.99 4.14
C ARG A 63 3.11 13.40 4.69
N ALA A 64 2.20 14.17 4.10
CA ALA A 64 1.88 15.52 4.56
C ALA A 64 1.38 15.51 6.01
N ASN A 65 0.55 14.54 6.38
CA ASN A 65 0.03 14.39 7.73
C ASN A 65 1.07 13.91 8.74
N ALA A 66 1.97 13.01 8.35
CA ALA A 66 3.09 12.60 9.20
C ALA A 66 4.00 13.80 9.52
N ILE A 67 4.33 14.61 8.51
CA ILE A 67 5.10 15.86 8.70
C ILE A 67 4.30 16.86 9.56
N GLY A 68 3.02 17.02 9.27
CA GLY A 68 2.12 17.90 10.02
C GLY A 68 2.10 17.54 11.51
N ALA A 69 1.96 16.27 11.85
CA ALA A 69 1.96 15.82 13.25
C ALA A 69 3.29 16.10 13.97
N ILE A 70 4.43 15.93 13.28
CA ILE A 70 5.75 16.29 13.83
C ILE A 70 5.83 17.79 14.11
N VAL A 71 5.41 18.62 13.15
CA VAL A 71 5.42 20.08 13.30
C VAL A 71 4.49 20.51 14.43
N THR A 72 3.27 19.95 14.50
CA THR A 72 2.31 20.21 15.58
C THR A 72 2.90 19.85 16.95
N SER A 73 3.60 18.72 17.05
CA SER A 73 4.27 18.31 18.28
C SER A 73 5.36 19.29 18.72
N ILE A 74 6.22 19.73 17.78
CA ILE A 74 7.27 20.73 18.06
C ILE A 74 6.66 22.07 18.49
N VAL A 75 5.67 22.56 17.75
CA VAL A 75 5.00 23.84 18.04
C VAL A 75 4.27 23.78 19.39
N GLY A 76 3.59 22.67 19.69
CA GLY A 76 2.91 22.49 20.97
C GLY A 76 3.87 22.49 22.16
N ASN A 77 5.00 21.78 22.06
CA ASN A 77 6.03 21.81 23.10
C ASN A 77 6.65 23.20 23.28
N ALA A 78 6.99 23.87 22.19
CA ALA A 78 7.52 25.24 22.24
C ALA A 78 6.51 26.20 22.86
N GLY A 79 5.23 26.10 22.45
CA GLY A 79 4.14 26.89 23.01
C GLY A 79 3.96 26.68 24.51
N TYR A 80 4.00 25.43 24.98
CA TYR A 80 3.96 25.14 26.41
C TYR A 80 5.12 25.80 27.16
N HIS A 81 6.35 25.65 26.67
CA HIS A 81 7.51 26.25 27.31
C HIS A 81 7.41 27.78 27.37
N LEU A 82 6.99 28.43 26.28
CA LEU A 82 6.77 29.88 26.24
C LEU A 82 5.73 30.35 27.27
N VAL A 83 4.65 29.60 27.44
CA VAL A 83 3.63 29.88 28.46
C VAL A 83 4.19 29.65 29.86
N ALA A 84 4.90 28.54 30.08
CA ALA A 84 5.44 28.16 31.38
C ALA A 84 6.49 29.16 31.91
N VAL A 85 7.29 29.78 31.02
CA VAL A 85 8.24 30.83 31.40
C VAL A 85 7.64 32.24 31.41
N GLY A 86 6.32 32.37 31.15
CA GLY A 86 5.61 33.65 31.19
C GLY A 86 5.85 34.58 30.00
N LEU A 87 6.45 34.08 28.90
CA LEU A 87 6.67 34.86 27.67
C LEU A 87 5.41 34.96 26.81
N VAL A 88 4.46 34.03 26.95
CA VAL A 88 3.18 34.04 26.24
C VAL A 88 2.05 33.85 27.24
N ALA A 89 1.08 34.76 27.22
CA ALA A 89 -0.15 34.62 28.00
C ALA A 89 -1.12 33.64 27.31
N ILE A 90 -1.83 32.87 28.13
CA ILE A 90 -2.89 31.98 27.62
C ILE A 90 -4.05 32.84 27.17
N SER A 91 -4.37 32.70 25.90
CA SER A 91 -5.45 33.44 25.26
C SER A 91 -6.47 32.47 24.66
N TRP A 92 -7.69 32.96 24.44
CA TRP A 92 -8.77 32.16 23.87
C TRP A 92 -8.39 31.40 22.57
N PRO A 93 -7.52 31.92 21.66
CA PRO A 93 -7.12 31.16 20.47
C PRO A 93 -6.34 29.90 20.82
N ILE A 94 -5.45 29.96 21.83
CA ILE A 94 -4.67 28.80 22.27
C ILE A 94 -5.62 27.72 22.80
N VAL A 95 -6.59 28.10 23.62
CA VAL A 95 -7.60 27.20 24.18
C VAL A 95 -8.41 26.52 23.07
N VAL A 96 -8.89 27.31 22.09
CA VAL A 96 -9.66 26.78 20.95
C VAL A 96 -8.81 25.85 20.09
N LEU A 97 -7.57 26.24 19.76
CA LEU A 97 -6.66 25.43 18.95
C LEU A 97 -6.34 24.09 19.61
N VAL A 98 -5.99 24.11 20.89
CA VAL A 98 -5.70 22.89 21.68
C VAL A 98 -6.95 22.02 21.82
N GLY A 99 -8.10 22.64 22.10
CA GLY A 99 -9.40 21.96 22.19
C GLY A 99 -9.86 21.30 20.88
N ALA A 100 -9.48 21.87 19.73
CA ALA A 100 -9.85 21.35 18.42
C ALA A 100 -9.02 20.13 17.98
N VAL A 101 -7.89 19.84 18.64
CA VAL A 101 -6.96 18.77 18.21
C VAL A 101 -7.65 17.40 18.07
N PRO A 102 -8.43 16.90 19.06
CA PRO A 102 -9.08 15.59 18.92
C PRO A 102 -10.05 15.53 17.72
N ALA A 103 -10.84 16.59 17.52
CA ALA A 103 -11.78 16.67 16.40
C ALA A 103 -11.06 16.73 15.04
N ALA A 104 -9.98 17.50 14.95
CA ALA A 104 -9.15 17.58 13.75
C ALA A 104 -8.51 16.22 13.43
N VAL A 105 -7.91 15.55 14.42
CA VAL A 105 -7.31 14.22 14.28
C VAL A 105 -8.35 13.19 13.81
N LEU A 106 -9.57 13.23 14.35
CA LEU A 106 -10.66 12.36 13.90
C LEU A 106 -11.01 12.59 12.43
N GLY A 107 -11.20 13.86 12.03
CA GLY A 107 -11.51 14.21 10.64
C GLY A 107 -10.39 13.81 9.66
N LEU A 108 -9.14 14.04 10.04
CA LEU A 108 -7.97 13.65 9.24
C LEU A 108 -7.84 12.12 9.12
N THR A 109 -8.14 11.38 10.19
CA THR A 109 -8.13 9.92 10.19
C THR A 109 -9.26 9.37 9.32
N ALA A 110 -10.47 9.93 9.43
CA ALA A 110 -11.60 9.58 8.59
C ALA A 110 -11.32 9.85 7.10
N HIS A 111 -10.72 11.00 6.77
CA HIS A 111 -10.33 11.32 5.40
C HIS A 111 -9.26 10.38 4.87
N LEU A 112 -8.25 10.06 5.68
CA LEU A 112 -7.21 9.09 5.32
C LEU A 112 -7.81 7.68 5.10
N HIS A 113 -8.79 7.28 5.92
CA HIS A 113 -9.52 6.03 5.73
C HIS A 113 -10.34 6.06 4.43
N ALA A 114 -11.06 7.14 4.16
CA ALA A 114 -11.82 7.33 2.91
C ALA A 114 -10.92 7.24 1.68
N LEU A 115 -9.73 7.86 1.72
CA LEU A 115 -8.75 7.77 0.62
C LEU A 115 -8.22 6.34 0.40
N ARG A 116 -8.28 5.48 1.41
CA ARG A 116 -7.93 4.06 1.32
C ARG A 116 -9.11 3.21 0.81
N THR A 117 -10.33 3.52 1.22
CA THR A 117 -11.55 2.76 0.85
C THR A 117 -12.05 3.07 -0.56
N ILE A 118 -11.99 4.33 -1.00
CA ILE A 118 -12.37 4.72 -2.37
C ILE A 118 -11.53 3.99 -3.43
N VAL A 119 -10.28 3.67 -3.08
CA VAL A 119 -9.35 2.93 -3.95
C VAL A 119 -9.59 1.41 -3.88
N SER A 120 -10.36 0.93 -2.90
CA SER A 120 -10.63 -0.49 -2.67
C SER A 120 -12.08 -0.90 -2.91
N VAL A 121 -12.89 -0.05 -3.57
CA VAL A 121 -14.06 -0.57 -4.29
C VAL A 121 -13.52 -1.55 -5.33
N PRO A 122 -13.80 -2.86 -5.22
CA PRO A 122 -13.53 -3.76 -6.31
C PRO A 122 -14.39 -3.26 -7.47
N GLU A 123 -13.76 -2.88 -8.57
CA GLU A 123 -14.43 -2.88 -9.86
C GLU A 123 -14.91 -4.31 -10.12
N ASP A 124 -16.07 -4.68 -9.56
CA ASP A 124 -16.92 -5.74 -10.09
C ASP A 124 -17.82 -5.16 -11.18
N ARG A 125 -17.20 -4.39 -12.08
CA ARG A 125 -17.81 -3.89 -13.30
C ARG A 125 -16.73 -3.73 -14.35
N THR A 126 -16.63 -4.78 -15.16
CA THR A 126 -15.92 -4.85 -16.44
C THR A 126 -14.41 -5.07 -16.32
N GLU A 127 -14.03 -6.35 -16.25
CA GLU A 127 -12.69 -6.83 -16.57
C GLU A 127 -12.21 -6.29 -17.92
N ILE A 128 -11.44 -5.20 -17.90
CA ILE A 128 -10.35 -4.98 -18.86
C ILE A 128 -9.06 -5.04 -18.04
N ARG A 129 -8.67 -6.27 -17.68
CA ARG A 129 -7.40 -6.58 -17.03
C ARG A 129 -6.23 -6.27 -17.98
N THR A 130 -5.62 -5.11 -17.82
CA THR A 130 -4.18 -4.93 -18.11
C THR A 130 -3.38 -5.61 -17.00
N GLY A 131 -3.41 -6.94 -17.01
CA GLY A 131 -2.65 -7.76 -16.07
C GLY A 131 -1.15 -7.61 -16.30
N VAL A 132 -0.43 -7.14 -15.29
CA VAL A 132 0.92 -7.66 -15.03
C VAL A 132 0.72 -9.13 -14.69
N ARG A 133 0.84 -10.00 -15.69
CA ARG A 133 0.75 -11.45 -15.49
C ARG A 133 1.84 -11.86 -14.49
N PRO A 134 1.53 -12.66 -13.46
CA PRO A 134 2.57 -13.30 -12.67
C PRO A 134 3.49 -14.04 -13.64
N ARG A 135 4.81 -13.96 -13.42
CA ARG A 135 5.84 -14.60 -14.25
C ARG A 135 5.44 -16.07 -14.45
N ARG A 136 4.88 -16.36 -15.63
CA ARG A 136 4.37 -17.69 -15.97
C ARG A 136 5.58 -18.61 -15.98
N THR A 137 5.66 -19.53 -15.02
CA THR A 137 6.70 -20.55 -14.97
C THR A 137 6.74 -21.30 -16.32
N ASP A 138 7.93 -21.70 -16.76
CA ASP A 138 8.11 -22.33 -18.08
C ASP A 138 7.23 -23.59 -18.25
N ALA A 139 7.01 -24.34 -17.15
CA ALA A 139 6.08 -25.46 -17.11
C ALA A 139 4.62 -25.06 -17.41
N ALA A 140 4.16 -23.92 -16.90
CA ALA A 140 2.80 -23.40 -17.16
C ALA A 140 2.65 -22.86 -18.59
N LEU A 141 3.74 -22.35 -19.20
CA LEU A 141 3.76 -21.98 -20.61
C LEU A 141 3.66 -23.21 -21.52
N LEU A 142 4.36 -24.30 -21.16
CA LEU A 142 4.31 -25.56 -21.88
C LEU A 142 2.93 -26.22 -21.84
N ASN A 143 2.30 -26.28 -20.66
CA ASN A 143 0.94 -26.80 -20.54
C ASN A 143 -0.06 -26.00 -21.38
N ALA A 144 0.03 -24.67 -21.34
CA ALA A 144 -0.82 -23.81 -22.18
C ALA A 144 -0.56 -23.98 -23.68
N ALA A 145 0.69 -24.26 -24.08
CA ALA A 145 1.05 -24.57 -25.46
C ALA A 145 0.46 -25.91 -25.91
N ARG A 146 0.49 -26.94 -25.07
CA ARG A 146 -0.16 -28.24 -25.34
C ARG A 146 -1.66 -28.08 -25.54
N GLU A 147 -2.34 -27.33 -24.68
CA GLU A 147 -3.78 -27.07 -24.81
C GLU A 147 -4.12 -26.28 -26.08
N ALA A 148 -3.30 -25.30 -26.46
CA ALA A 148 -3.49 -24.54 -27.69
C ALA A 148 -3.31 -25.43 -28.93
N ASP A 149 -2.29 -26.28 -28.93
CA ASP A 149 -2.03 -27.23 -30.01
C ASP A 149 -3.13 -28.29 -30.12
N ALA A 150 -3.58 -28.87 -29.01
CA ALA A 150 -4.68 -29.84 -28.98
C ALA A 150 -5.98 -29.24 -29.53
N ARG A 151 -6.33 -28.01 -29.13
CA ARG A 151 -7.49 -27.27 -29.68
C ARG A 151 -7.32 -27.00 -31.17
N HIS A 152 -6.14 -26.61 -31.60
CA HIS A 152 -5.89 -26.35 -33.02
C HIS A 152 -6.05 -27.62 -33.86
N ARG A 153 -5.47 -28.74 -33.41
CA ARG A 153 -5.61 -30.05 -34.05
C ARG A 153 -7.07 -30.50 -34.13
N ALA A 154 -7.86 -30.31 -33.07
CA ALA A 154 -9.28 -30.63 -33.07
C ALA A 154 -10.06 -29.85 -34.14
N LEU A 155 -9.71 -28.57 -34.36
CA LEU A 155 -10.37 -27.70 -35.33
C LEU A 155 -9.84 -27.88 -36.77
N HIS A 156 -8.59 -28.34 -36.94
CA HIS A 156 -7.89 -28.36 -38.24
C HIS A 156 -7.46 -29.76 -38.67
N GLY A 157 -8.25 -30.78 -38.31
CA GLY A 157 -8.06 -32.16 -38.80
C GLY A 157 -6.73 -32.79 -38.40
N GLY A 158 -6.26 -32.54 -37.18
CA GLY A 158 -5.02 -33.11 -36.64
C GLY A 158 -3.74 -32.36 -36.99
N ARG A 159 -3.82 -31.25 -37.74
CA ARG A 159 -2.64 -30.44 -38.10
C ARG A 159 -2.06 -29.70 -36.88
N PRO A 160 -0.73 -29.73 -36.67
CA PRO A 160 -0.09 -29.06 -35.54
C PRO A 160 -0.16 -27.54 -35.69
N ILE A 161 -0.25 -26.85 -34.56
CA ILE A 161 -0.28 -25.39 -34.52
C ILE A 161 1.01 -24.77 -35.06
N SER A 162 0.89 -23.72 -35.88
CA SER A 162 2.04 -22.99 -36.41
C SER A 162 2.72 -22.13 -35.33
N ARG A 163 3.97 -21.70 -35.59
CA ARG A 163 4.69 -20.74 -34.72
C ARG A 163 3.86 -19.48 -34.49
N ASP A 164 3.29 -18.94 -35.55
CA ASP A 164 2.49 -17.71 -35.49
C ASP A 164 1.14 -17.93 -34.80
N GLY A 165 0.57 -19.14 -34.91
CA GLY A 165 -0.58 -19.57 -34.13
C GLY A 165 -0.28 -19.61 -32.62
N LEU A 166 0.85 -20.18 -32.19
CA LEU A 166 1.29 -20.18 -30.79
C LEU A 166 1.58 -18.77 -30.26
N ARG A 167 2.23 -17.94 -31.09
CA ARG A 167 2.51 -16.54 -30.78
C ARG A 167 1.21 -15.78 -30.48
N SER A 168 0.21 -15.94 -31.35
CA SER A 168 -1.11 -15.32 -31.21
C SER A 168 -1.87 -15.87 -29.98
N ALA A 169 -1.96 -17.20 -29.84
CA ALA A 169 -2.74 -17.85 -28.80
C ALA A 169 -2.20 -17.60 -27.38
N LEU A 170 -0.88 -17.52 -27.21
CA LEU A 170 -0.25 -17.38 -25.89
C LEU A 170 0.22 -15.94 -25.58
N ARG A 171 0.19 -15.05 -26.58
CA ARG A 171 0.73 -13.67 -26.54
C ARG A 171 2.18 -13.65 -26.04
N ILE A 172 3.03 -14.48 -26.65
CA ILE A 172 4.44 -14.65 -26.29
C ILE A 172 5.37 -14.11 -27.39
N ALA A 173 6.63 -13.83 -27.06
CA ALA A 173 7.62 -13.39 -28.03
C ALA A 173 8.00 -14.50 -29.04
N GLY A 174 8.38 -14.11 -30.26
CA GLY A 174 8.74 -15.02 -31.36
C GLY A 174 9.75 -16.12 -30.99
N PRO A 175 10.87 -15.80 -30.31
CA PRO A 175 11.85 -16.81 -29.90
C PRO A 175 11.26 -17.88 -28.97
N LYS A 176 10.40 -17.49 -28.02
CA LYS A 176 9.75 -18.41 -27.09
C LYS A 176 8.71 -19.30 -27.78
N ALA A 177 8.00 -18.77 -28.78
CA ALA A 177 7.08 -19.56 -29.60
C ALA A 177 7.81 -20.62 -30.43
N THR A 178 8.99 -20.29 -30.96
CA THR A 178 9.85 -21.25 -31.68
C THR A 178 10.30 -22.39 -30.78
N GLU A 179 10.75 -22.07 -29.57
CA GLU A 179 11.19 -23.06 -28.58
C GLU A 179 10.05 -24.01 -28.18
N LEU A 180 8.87 -23.47 -27.84
CA LEU A 180 7.70 -24.29 -27.51
C LEU A 180 7.28 -25.21 -28.66
N ARG A 181 7.34 -24.73 -29.90
CA ARG A 181 7.04 -25.57 -31.08
C ARG A 181 8.03 -26.71 -31.25
N ARG A 182 9.33 -26.46 -31.00
CA ARG A 182 10.37 -27.49 -31.07
C ARG A 182 10.15 -28.56 -30.00
N GLN A 183 9.82 -28.16 -28.78
CA GLN A 183 9.52 -29.09 -27.68
C GLN A 183 8.28 -29.95 -27.97
N LEU A 184 7.20 -29.36 -28.50
CA LEU A 184 6.01 -30.11 -28.92
C LEU A 184 6.29 -31.07 -30.09
N ALA A 185 7.18 -30.71 -31.01
CA ALA A 185 7.59 -31.59 -32.10
C ALA A 185 8.38 -32.80 -31.59
N ALA A 186 9.32 -32.59 -30.66
CA ALA A 186 10.08 -33.66 -30.02
C ALA A 186 9.16 -34.64 -29.26
N GLU A 187 8.22 -34.12 -28.44
CA GLU A 187 7.26 -34.97 -27.70
C GLU A 187 6.38 -35.83 -28.62
N ASN A 188 6.00 -35.32 -29.80
CA ASN A 188 5.24 -36.11 -30.77
C ASN A 188 6.09 -37.20 -31.44
N THR A 189 7.38 -36.93 -31.69
CA THR A 189 8.30 -37.91 -32.25
C THR A 189 8.51 -39.04 -31.25
N ASP A 190 8.80 -38.72 -29.99
CA ASP A 190 8.95 -39.72 -28.91
C ASP A 190 7.68 -40.58 -28.74
N ARG A 191 6.49 -39.97 -28.88
CA ARG A 191 5.21 -40.70 -28.81
C ARG A 191 4.98 -41.63 -30.00
N LYS A 192 5.49 -41.29 -31.19
CA LYS A 192 5.41 -42.16 -32.38
C LYS A 192 6.45 -43.27 -32.35
N GLU A 193 7.60 -43.02 -31.71
CA GLU A 193 8.70 -43.97 -31.61
C GLU A 193 8.59 -44.94 -30.43
N ALA A 194 7.73 -44.67 -29.44
CA ALA A 194 7.38 -45.63 -28.40
C ALA A 194 6.67 -46.85 -29.03
N PRO A 195 7.33 -48.01 -29.20
CA PRO A 195 6.71 -49.15 -29.82
C PRO A 195 5.66 -49.72 -28.86
N SER A 196 4.54 -50.16 -29.44
CA SER A 196 3.58 -51.08 -28.86
C SER A 196 4.31 -52.30 -28.28
N ARG A 197 4.78 -52.20 -27.04
CA ARG A 197 5.12 -53.35 -26.21
C ARG A 197 3.85 -53.75 -25.49
N SER A 198 3.14 -54.68 -26.13
CA SER A 198 2.23 -55.64 -25.52
C SER A 198 2.88 -56.31 -24.31
#